data_AF-A0A1V4ZYP5-F1
#
_entry.id   AF-A0A1V4ZYP5-F1
#
_cell.length_a   1.000
_cell.length_b   1.000
_cell.length_c   1.000
_cell.angle_alpha   90.00
_cell.angle_beta   90.00
_cell.angle_gamma   90.00
#
_symmetry.space_group_name_H-M   'P 1'
#
loop_
_entity.id
_entity.type
_entity.pdbx_description
1 polymer ?
#
loop_
_entity_poly.entity_id
_entity_poly.type
_entity_poly.pdbx_seq_one_letter_code
_entity_poly.pdbx_strand_id
1 'polypeptide(L)' 'MDGYAGKMAIERTGVLKNFVNILHNGRNIQFIRGLDTPLADGDLVVLFPPAGGG' A
#
# COMPACT_ATOMS: atom_id res chain seq x y z
N MET A 1 -10.11 -9.65 -19.81
CA MET A 1 -9.70 -8.51 -18.97
C MET A 1 -8.44 -8.97 -18.27
N ASP A 2 -7.31 -8.59 -18.84
CA ASP A 2 -6.02 -9.16 -18.50
C ASP A 2 -5.55 -8.60 -17.16
N GLY A 3 -5.12 -9.51 -16.28
CA GLY A 3 -4.75 -9.20 -14.92
C GLY A 3 -3.60 -8.20 -14.86
N TYR A 4 -3.76 -7.18 -14.01
CA TYR A 4 -2.67 -6.33 -13.56
C TYR A 4 -1.71 -7.16 -12.68
N ALA A 5 -0.89 -8.00 -13.30
CA ALA A 5 0.27 -8.59 -12.65
C ALA A 5 1.41 -7.56 -12.65
N GLY A 6 1.21 -6.45 -11.93
CA GLY A 6 2.30 -5.56 -11.56
C GLY A 6 3.20 -6.29 -10.57
N LYS A 7 4.51 -6.37 -10.87
CA LYS A 7 5.50 -6.91 -9.93
C LYS A 7 5.45 -6.09 -8.64
N MET A 8 4.76 -6.60 -7.63
CA MET A 8 4.78 -6.09 -6.26
C MET A 8 6.19 -6.31 -5.72
N ALA A 9 7.01 -5.26 -5.72
CA ALA A 9 8.34 -5.30 -5.11
C ALA A 9 8.17 -5.24 -3.59
N ILE A 10 7.65 -6.32 -2.99
CA ILE A 10 7.77 -6.57 -1.57
C ILE A 10 9.17 -7.17 -1.39
N GLU A 11 10.15 -6.32 -1.12
CA GLU A 11 11.44 -6.80 -0.67
C GLU A 11 11.23 -7.49 0.69
N ARG A 12 11.78 -8.69 0.88
CA ARG A 12 11.67 -9.49 2.12
C ARG A 12 12.23 -8.82 3.38
N THR A 13 12.68 -7.57 3.26
CA THR A 13 13.39 -6.79 4.28
C THR A 13 12.46 -5.91 5.12
N GLY A 14 11.16 -5.84 4.82
CA GLY A 14 10.23 -4.95 5.52
C GLY A 14 10.39 -3.47 5.17
N VAL A 15 11.24 -3.15 4.19
CA VAL A 15 11.45 -1.78 3.71
C VAL A 15 10.60 -1.56 2.46
N LEU A 16 9.48 -0.86 2.62
CA LEU A 16 8.75 -0.31 1.48
C LEU A 16 9.65 0.72 0.79
N LYS A 17 10.07 0.46 -0.45
CA LYS A 17 10.61 1.52 -1.31
C LYS A 17 9.54 2.61 -1.43
N ASN A 18 9.96 3.87 -1.34
CA ASN A 18 9.21 5.15 -1.27
C ASN A 18 8.09 5.42 -2.31
N PHE A 19 7.58 4.40 -2.99
CA PHE A 19 6.78 4.55 -4.19
C PHE A 19 5.34 4.04 -4.03
N VAL A 20 4.95 3.38 -2.94
CA VAL A 20 3.58 2.83 -2.83
C VAL A 20 2.77 3.63 -1.82
N ASN A 21 1.64 4.21 -2.27
CA ASN A 21 0.66 4.79 -1.36
C ASN A 21 -0.20 3.66 -0.80
N ILE A 22 -0.28 3.56 0.53
CA ILE A 22 -1.08 2.53 1.21
C ILE A 22 -2.22 3.21 1.96
N LEU A 23 -3.44 2.75 1.70
CA LEU A 23 -4.63 3.20 2.40
C LEU A 23 -5.20 2.06 3.22
N HIS A 24 -5.58 2.36 4.46
CA HIS A 24 -6.38 1.50 5.33
C HIS A 24 -7.76 2.14 5.50
N ASN A 25 -8.82 1.44 5.09
CA ASN A 25 -10.21 1.92 5.12
C ASN A 25 -10.37 3.34 4.54
N GLY A 26 -9.68 3.61 3.42
CA GLY A 26 -9.72 4.88 2.71
C GLY A 26 -8.80 5.98 3.25
N ARG A 27 -8.03 5.73 4.32
CA ARG A 27 -7.10 6.71 4.90
C ARG A 27 -5.64 6.30 4.65
N ASN A 28 -4.82 7.23 4.18
CA ASN A 28 -3.40 6.95 3.92
C ASN A 28 -2.67 6.67 5.25
N ILE A 29 -1.99 5.51 5.32
CA ILE A 29 -1.35 5.03 6.54
C ILE A 29 -0.22 5.96 7.00
N GLN A 30 0.39 6.73 6.10
CA GLN A 30 1.48 7.66 6.42
C GLN A 30 1.05 8.77 7.38
N PHE A 31 -0.25 9.05 7.49
CA PHE A 31 -0.83 10.06 8.38
C PHE A 31 -1.50 9.46 9.62
N ILE A 32 -1.30 8.16 9.88
CA ILE A 32 -1.79 7.47 11.08
C ILE A 32 -0.62 6.78 11.80
N ARG A 33 -0.43 5.45 11.66
CA ARG A 33 0.63 4.67 12.30
C ARG A 33 1.63 4.07 11.31
N GLY A 34 1.57 4.47 10.04
CA GLY A 34 2.40 3.87 9.00
C GLY A 34 2.19 2.36 8.92
N LEU A 35 3.29 1.62 8.75
CA LEU A 35 3.27 0.16 8.70
C LEU A 35 2.82 -0.50 10.02
N ASP A 36 2.85 0.23 11.14
CA ASP A 36 2.36 -0.26 12.43
C ASP A 36 0.84 -0.08 12.58
N THR A 37 0.11 0.27 11.50
CA THR A 37 -1.35 0.34 11.52
C THR A 37 -1.93 -1.06 11.77
N PRO A 38 -2.66 -1.28 12.88
CA PRO A 38 -3.21 -2.59 13.18
C PRO A 38 -4.36 -2.89 12.22
N LEU A 39 -4.44 -4.14 11.77
CA LEU A 39 -5.52 -4.62 10.91
C LEU A 39 -6.44 -5.56 11.70
N ALA A 40 -7.73 -5.46 11.41
CA ALA A 40 -8.74 -6.39 11.87
C ALA A 40 -9.40 -7.10 10.69
N ASP A 41 -10.05 -8.23 10.97
CA ASP A 41 -10.82 -8.96 9.96
C ASP A 41 -11.89 -8.06 9.34
N GLY A 42 -11.94 -8.04 8.01
CA GLY A 42 -12.86 -7.19 7.25
C GLY A 42 -12.31 -5.82 6.87
N ASP A 43 -11.12 -5.43 7.33
CA ASP A 43 -10.49 -4.18 6.90
C ASP A 43 -10.05 -4.21 5.43
N LEU A 44 -10.24 -3.09 4.74
CA LEU A 44 -9.79 -2.90 3.37
C LEU A 44 -8.43 -2.20 3.34
N VAL A 45 -7.45 -2.85 2.71
CA VAL A 45 -6.13 -2.27 2.43
C VAL A 45 -5.97 -2.10 0.92
N VAL A 46 -5.65 -0.87 0.49
CA VAL A 46 -5.43 -0.54 -0.93
C VAL A 46 -4.00 -0.06 -1.12
N LEU A 47 -3.32 -0.64 -2.11
CA LEU A 47 -1.97 -0.28 -2.50
C LEU A 47 -2.03 0.35 -3.88
N PHE A 48 -1.64 1.62 -3.98
CA PHE A 48 -1.51 2.31 -5.26
C PHE A 48 -0.03 2.37 -5.67
N PRO A 49 0.28 2.16 -6.96
CA PRO A 49 1.58 2.55 -7.49
C PRO A 49 1.85 4.04 -7.21
N PRO A 50 3.10 4.50 -7.32
CA PRO A 50 3.40 5.92 -7.13
C PRO A 50 2.55 6.72 -8.10
N ALA A 51 1.81 7.69 -7.58
CA ALA A 51 1.10 8.63 -8.44
C ALA A 51 2.16 9.50 -9.13
N GLY A 52 2.51 9.16 -10.37
CA GLY A 52 3.12 10.12 -11.29
C GLY A 52 2.06 11.15 -11.64
N GLY A 53 2.34 12.42 -11.38
CA GLY A 53 1.52 13.53 -11.90
C GLY A 53 1.38 13.40 -13.42
N GLY A 54 0.23 13.82 -13.95
CA GLY A 54 -0.16 13.67 -15.35
C GLY A 54 0.79 14.28 -16.37
#